data_AF-A0A2K2G0Q5-F1
#
_entry.id   AF-A0A2K2G0Q5-F1
#
_cell.length_a   1.000
_cell.length_b   1.000
_cell.length_c   1.000
_cell.angle_alpha   90.00
_cell.angle_beta   90.00
_cell.angle_gamma   90.00
#
_symmetry.space_group_name_H-M   'P 1'
#
loop_
_entity.id
_entity.type
_entity.pdbx_description
1 polymer ?
#
loop_
_entity_poly.entity_id
_entity_poly.type
_entity_poly.pdbx_seq_one_letter_code
_entity_poly.pdbx_strand_id
1 'polypeptide(L)'
;MMFEVPDLTNGNSIYLDTETMTVMEKMHFAVTSTYNTIVGLPSGTMVTVDEGEFIVTDGTAEFEADVPQSKIAWLDHPHYFATHIEIETGPETA
;
A
#
# COMPACT_ATOMS: atom_id res chain seq x y z
N MET A 1 16.22 -24.10 8.55
CA MET A 1 15.85 -23.38 9.78
C MET A 1 14.34 -23.31 9.78
N MET A 2 13.68 -23.83 10.82
CA MET A 2 12.22 -23.87 10.93
C MET A 2 11.82 -22.76 11.89
N PHE A 3 10.97 -21.83 11.44
CA PHE A 3 10.46 -20.75 12.27
C PHE A 3 9.12 -21.20 12.84
N GLU A 4 9.01 -21.26 14.17
CA GLU A 4 7.74 -21.55 14.83
C GLU A 4 6.85 -20.30 14.77
N VAL A 5 5.71 -20.43 14.08
CA VAL A 5 4.61 -19.48 14.18
C VAL A 5 3.82 -19.86 15.43
N PRO A 6 3.55 -18.92 16.36
CA PRO A 6 2.74 -19.22 17.53
C PRO A 6 1.40 -19.85 17.13
N ASP A 7 0.98 -20.90 17.87
CA ASP A 7 -0.31 -21.52 17.65
C ASP A 7 -1.42 -20.46 17.73
N LEU A 8 -2.34 -20.48 16.75
CA LEU A 8 -3.46 -19.53 16.53
C LEU A 8 -3.16 -18.26 15.71
N THR A 9 -1.92 -17.99 15.31
CA THR A 9 -1.63 -16.84 14.43
C THR A 9 -2.02 -17.16 12.99
N ASN A 10 -2.87 -16.30 12.39
CA ASN A 10 -3.25 -16.43 10.98
C ASN A 10 -2.03 -16.14 10.09
N GLY A 11 -1.64 -17.09 9.24
CA GLY A 11 -0.49 -16.94 8.33
C GLY A 11 -0.60 -15.73 7.39
N ASN A 12 -1.81 -15.28 7.08
CA ASN A 12 -2.05 -14.08 6.26
C ASN A 12 -1.86 -12.77 7.03
N SER A 13 -1.70 -12.84 8.35
CA SER A 13 -1.57 -11.70 9.27
C SER A 13 -0.14 -11.48 9.75
N ILE A 14 0.83 -12.21 9.21
CA ILE A 14 2.23 -12.14 9.61
C ILE A 14 3.17 -12.03 8.41
N TYR A 15 4.40 -11.64 8.68
CA TYR A 15 5.53 -11.71 7.76
C TYR A 15 6.80 -12.08 8.51
N LEU A 16 7.83 -12.55 7.78
CA LEU A 16 9.15 -12.77 8.34
C LEU A 16 10.00 -11.53 8.09
N ASP A 17 10.45 -10.88 9.17
CA ASP A 17 11.49 -9.87 9.08
C ASP A 17 12.84 -10.57 8.89
N THR A 18 13.47 -10.36 7.74
CA THR A 18 14.74 -11.00 7.38
C THR A 18 15.96 -10.38 8.05
N GLU A 19 15.84 -9.17 8.60
CA GLU A 19 16.95 -8.52 9.32
C GLU A 19 17.10 -9.11 10.72
N THR A 20 15.97 -9.25 11.43
CA THR A 20 15.94 -9.79 12.80
C THR A 20 15.70 -11.30 12.84
N MET A 21 15.28 -11.89 11.72
CA MET A 21 14.85 -13.30 11.61
C MET A 21 13.67 -13.61 12.55
N THR A 22 12.76 -12.65 12.73
CA THR A 22 11.58 -12.79 13.60
C THR A 22 10.27 -12.74 12.81
N VAL A 23 9.27 -13.46 13.29
CA VAL A 23 7.90 -13.37 12.75
C VAL A 23 7.23 -12.16 13.37
N MET A 24 6.74 -11.26 12.52
CA MET A 24 6.07 -10.02 12.91
C MET A 24 4.64 -9.99 12.39
N GLU A 25 3.75 -9.29 13.10
CA GLU A 25 2.37 -9.07 12.66
C GLU A 25 2.30 -7.96 11.61
N LYS A 26 1.41 -8.15 10.63
CA LYS A 26 1.10 -7.13 9.63
C LYS A 26 0.32 -5.99 10.25
N MET A 27 0.60 -4.78 9.77
CA MET A 27 -0.09 -3.56 10.19
C MET A 27 -1.13 -3.12 9.15
N HIS A 28 -2.04 -2.23 9.54
CA HIS A 28 -2.88 -1.51 8.58
C HIS A 28 -2.11 -0.31 8.03
N PHE A 29 -2.35 0.02 6.76
CA PHE A 29 -1.83 1.25 6.17
C PHE A 29 -2.39 2.48 6.90
N ALA A 30 -1.51 3.42 7.25
CA ALA A 30 -1.87 4.71 7.82
C ALA A 30 -1.71 5.81 6.76
N VAL A 31 -2.47 5.68 5.67
CA VAL A 31 -2.39 6.57 4.49
C VAL A 31 -3.51 7.60 4.49
N THR A 32 -3.31 8.70 3.77
CA THR A 32 -4.36 9.69 3.49
C THR A 32 -4.44 9.89 1.99
N SER A 33 -5.65 9.85 1.42
CA SER A 33 -5.89 10.27 0.04
C SER A 33 -6.34 11.72 0.00
N THR A 34 -5.79 12.46 -0.95
CA THR A 34 -6.22 13.80 -1.35
C THR A 34 -6.46 13.79 -2.86
N TYR A 35 -6.92 14.91 -3.42
CA TYR A 35 -7.10 15.01 -4.86
C TYR A 35 -5.78 14.73 -5.60
N ASN A 36 -5.80 13.80 -6.57
CA ASN A 36 -4.63 13.32 -7.32
C ASN A 36 -3.49 12.68 -6.51
N THR A 37 -3.64 12.44 -5.20
CA THR A 37 -2.47 12.04 -4.39
C THR A 37 -2.83 11.11 -3.23
N ILE A 38 -1.94 10.17 -2.93
CA ILE A 38 -1.95 9.40 -1.67
C ILE A 38 -0.64 9.69 -0.95
N VAL A 39 -0.72 10.00 0.34
CA VAL A 39 0.44 10.26 1.20
C VAL A 39 0.51 9.27 2.37
N GLY A 40 1.71 9.08 2.90
CA GLY A 40 1.97 8.20 4.06
C GLY A 40 2.17 6.74 3.67
N LEU A 41 2.49 6.49 2.40
CA LEU A 41 2.77 5.15 1.91
C LEU A 41 4.17 4.70 2.41
N PRO A 42 4.31 3.49 2.95
CA PRO A 42 5.62 2.91 3.22
C PRO A 42 6.43 2.77 1.92
N SER A 43 7.73 3.05 1.97
CA SER A 43 8.62 2.79 0.82
C SER A 43 8.62 1.31 0.47
N GLY A 44 8.51 0.98 -0.82
CA GLY A 44 8.35 -0.39 -1.31
C GLY A 44 6.89 -0.84 -1.47
N THR A 45 5.91 0.03 -1.17
CA THR A 45 4.49 -0.29 -1.40
C THR A 45 4.23 -0.35 -2.91
N MET A 46 3.63 -1.44 -3.37
CA MET A 46 3.08 -1.54 -4.72
C MET A 46 1.71 -0.88 -4.74
N VAL A 47 1.53 0.03 -5.70
CA VAL A 47 0.26 0.67 -5.98
C VAL A 47 -0.20 0.22 -7.36
N THR A 48 -1.36 -0.42 -7.42
CA THR A 48 -2.00 -0.86 -8.67
C THR A 48 -3.25 -0.03 -8.92
N VAL A 49 -3.31 0.62 -10.07
CA VAL A 49 -4.45 1.36 -10.61
C VAL A 49 -4.77 0.87 -12.01
N ASP A 50 -5.85 1.36 -12.62
CA ASP A 50 -6.27 0.96 -13.97
C ASP A 50 -5.19 1.22 -15.04
N GLU A 51 -4.35 2.24 -14.83
CA GLU A 51 -3.24 2.57 -15.74
C GLU A 51 -2.01 1.65 -15.60
N GLY A 52 -1.93 0.88 -14.52
CA GLY A 52 -0.81 -0.03 -14.27
C GLY A 52 -0.36 -0.06 -12.81
N GLU A 53 0.87 -0.56 -12.61
CA GLU A 53 1.44 -0.80 -11.30
C GLU A 53 2.76 -0.05 -11.14
N PHE A 54 2.99 0.53 -9.97
CA PHE A 54 4.24 1.20 -9.64
C PHE A 54 4.61 1.03 -8.17
N ILE A 55 5.91 1.11 -7.88
CA ILE A 55 6.46 1.02 -6.53
C ILE A 55 6.70 2.41 -5.99
N VAL A 56 6.17 2.66 -4.79
CA VAL A 56 6.36 3.92 -4.07
C VAL A 56 7.74 3.95 -3.43
N THR A 57 8.49 5.04 -3.64
CA THR A 57 9.84 5.18 -3.09
C THR A 57 9.97 6.29 -2.04
N ASP A 58 9.18 7.35 -2.17
CA ASP A 58 9.24 8.59 -1.37
C ASP A 58 8.05 8.76 -0.40
N GLY A 59 7.16 7.77 -0.38
CA GLY A 59 5.97 7.71 0.47
C GLY A 59 4.75 8.45 -0.07
N THR A 60 4.81 8.85 -1.34
CA THR A 60 3.72 9.49 -2.06
C THR A 60 3.41 8.73 -3.35
N ALA A 61 2.14 8.72 -3.74
CA ALA A 61 1.69 8.28 -5.06
C ALA A 61 0.88 9.41 -5.68
N GLU A 62 1.32 9.91 -6.84
CA GLU A 62 0.66 11.00 -7.57
C GLU A 62 0.02 10.46 -8.85
N PHE A 63 -1.17 10.96 -9.18
CA PHE A 63 -1.96 10.52 -10.32
C PHE A 63 -2.24 11.70 -11.25
N GLU A 64 -1.77 11.57 -12.48
CA GLU A 64 -2.13 12.49 -13.55
C GLU A 64 -3.48 12.08 -14.15
N ALA A 65 -4.41 13.03 -14.22
CA ALA A 65 -5.72 12.82 -14.84
C ALA A 65 -6.22 14.12 -15.50
N ASP A 66 -6.69 14.02 -16.74
CA ASP A 66 -7.23 15.17 -17.49
C ASP A 66 -8.73 15.39 -17.24
N VAL A 67 -9.41 14.42 -16.64
CA VAL A 67 -10.86 14.46 -16.38
C VAL A 67 -11.16 14.09 -14.93
N PRO A 68 -12.14 14.76 -14.28
CA PRO A 68 -12.61 14.37 -12.95
C PRO A 68 -13.14 12.93 -12.93
N GLN A 69 -12.52 12.07 -12.13
CA GLN A 69 -12.92 10.68 -11.97
C GLN A 69 -12.45 10.12 -10.61
N SER A 70 -13.20 9.14 -10.11
CA SER A 70 -12.81 8.35 -8.94
C SER A 70 -12.05 7.11 -9.41
N LYS A 71 -10.87 6.88 -8.80
CA LYS A 71 -10.00 5.72 -9.06
C LYS A 71 -9.87 4.86 -7.82
N ILE A 72 -9.75 3.55 -8.03
CA ILE A 72 -9.43 2.60 -6.96
C ILE A 72 -7.94 2.26 -7.06
N ALA A 73 -7.18 2.60 -6.02
CA ALA A 73 -5.79 2.16 -5.89
C ALA A 73 -5.70 0.98 -4.93
N TRP A 74 -5.17 -0.14 -5.42
CA TRP A 74 -4.85 -1.31 -4.60
C TRP A 74 -3.44 -1.13 -4.03
N LEU A 75 -3.31 -1.33 -2.72
CA LEU A 75 -2.06 -1.19 -1.99
C LEU A 75 -1.61 -2.57 -1.51
N ASP A 76 -0.38 -2.95 -1.86
CA ASP A 76 0.25 -4.18 -1.38
C ASP A 76 1.66 -3.89 -0.83
N HIS A 77 1.95 -4.48 0.33
CA HIS A 77 3.24 -4.37 0.99
C HIS A 77 3.45 -5.56 1.94
N PRO A 78 4.65 -6.18 1.99
CA PRO A 78 4.90 -7.35 2.83
C PRO A 78 4.54 -7.17 4.32
N HIS A 79 4.80 -5.98 4.86
CA HIS A 79 4.56 -5.64 6.27
C HIS A 79 3.12 -5.18 6.60
N TYR A 80 2.23 -5.06 5.59
CA TYR A 80 0.88 -4.53 5.78
C TYR A 80 -0.19 -5.46 5.21
N PHE A 81 -1.42 -5.29 5.68
CA PHE A 81 -2.58 -5.92 5.04
C PHE A 81 -2.86 -5.24 3.71
N ALA A 82 -2.93 -6.03 2.65
CA ALA A 82 -3.38 -5.56 1.35
C ALA A 82 -4.77 -4.92 1.48
N THR A 83 -4.93 -3.75 0.87
CA THR A 83 -6.17 -2.97 0.94
C THR A 83 -6.35 -2.20 -0.37
N HIS A 84 -7.48 -1.52 -0.50
CA HIS A 84 -7.68 -0.53 -1.54
C HIS A 84 -8.18 0.77 -0.93
N ILE A 85 -7.98 1.87 -1.64
CA ILE A 85 -8.52 3.18 -1.31
C ILE A 85 -9.06 3.84 -2.57
N GLU A 86 -10.09 4.66 -2.38
CA GLU A 86 -10.67 5.48 -3.44
C GLU A 86 -9.99 6.86 -3.45
N ILE A 87 -9.59 7.32 -4.64
CA ILE A 87 -8.95 8.62 -4.85
C ILE A 87 -9.72 9.38 -5.91
N GLU A 88 -10.10 10.61 -5.57
CA GLU A 88 -10.60 11.57 -6.53
C GLU A 88 -9.45 12.13 -7.35
N THR A 89 -9.56 12.06 -8.68
CA THR A 89 -8.55 12.56 -9.61
C THR A 89 -9.15 13.51 -10.65
N GLY A 90 -8.33 14.34 -11.28
CA GLY A 90 -8.69 15.18 -12.42
C GLY A 90 -7.71 16.33 -12.63
N PRO A 91 -8.03 17.30 -13.52
CA PRO A 91 -7.05 18.27 -13.99
C PRO A 91 -6.55 19.16 -12.86
N GLU A 92 -5.23 19.33 -12.77
CA GLU A 92 -4.58 20.14 -11.73
C GLU A 92 -4.94 21.64 -11.83
N THR A 93 -5.50 22.07 -12.96
CA THR A 93 -5.98 23.44 -13.19
C THR A 93 -7.27 23.39 -14.00
N ALA A 94 -8.36 23.90 -13.43
CA ALA A 94 -9.60 24.17 -14.15
C ALA A 94 -9.55 25.54 -14.86
#